data_AF-A0A1E1W6Q6-F1
#
_entry.id   AF-A0A1E1W6Q6-F1
#
_cell.length_a   1.000
_cell.length_b   1.000
_cell.length_c   1.000
_cell.angle_alpha   90.00
_cell.angle_beta   90.00
_cell.angle_gamma   90.00
#
_symmetry.space_group_name_H-M   'P 1'
#
loop_
_entity.id
_entity.type
_entity.pdbx_description
1 polymer ?
#
loop_
_entity_poly.entity_id
_entity_poly.type
_entity_poly.pdbx_seq_one_letter_code
_entity_poly.pdbx_strand_id
1 'polypeptide(L)'
;EQKIQHCTRTAKLDPATKRPRSIVVQFSSPKFRDDFLAATFKFNKSRKNDEKLNASHLGFDNKDPIYVNEHLSPFNKDLHAAARLKKKEKGYQFLWVRNGKIYMRRNATSG
;
A
#
# COMPACT_ATOMS: atom_id res chain seq x y z
N GLU A 1 20.31 6.44 14.75
CA GLU A 1 20.42 6.13 13.30
C GLU A 1 19.27 6.74 12.52
N GLN A 2 19.57 7.34 11.36
CA GLN A 2 18.58 7.92 10.46
C GLN A 2 17.86 6.79 9.70
N LYS A 3 16.57 6.58 9.98
CA LYS A 3 15.80 5.45 9.41
C LYS A 3 15.25 5.69 8.00
N ILE A 4 15.27 6.93 7.54
CA ILE A 4 14.78 7.38 6.22
C ILE A 4 15.99 7.89 5.43
N GLN A 5 16.27 7.27 4.29
CA GLN A 5 17.33 7.68 3.36
C GLN A 5 16.85 8.72 2.36
N HIS A 6 15.63 8.57 1.85
CA HIS A 6 15.07 9.47 0.85
C HIS A 6 13.56 9.59 1.01
N CYS A 7 13.00 10.75 0.70
CA CYS A 7 11.57 11.00 0.73
C CYS A 7 11.23 12.01 -0.37
N THR A 8 10.33 11.63 -1.29
CA THR A 8 9.96 12.48 -2.42
C THR A 8 8.49 12.28 -2.82
N ARG A 9 7.93 13.27 -3.52
CA ARG A 9 6.59 13.17 -4.14
C ARG A 9 6.74 12.64 -5.55
N THR A 10 5.87 11.72 -5.96
CA THR A 10 5.84 11.26 -7.36
C THR A 10 5.06 12.22 -8.25
N ALA A 11 5.42 12.28 -9.54
CA ALA A 11 4.60 12.95 -10.52
C ALA A 11 3.18 12.35 -10.57
N LYS A 12 2.20 13.17 -10.94
CA LYS A 12 0.84 12.68 -11.21
C LYS A 12 0.86 11.98 -12.57
N LEU A 13 0.18 10.84 -12.65
CA LEU A 13 -0.07 10.19 -13.95
C LEU A 13 -1.08 11.00 -14.77
N ASP A 14 -2.15 11.46 -14.10
CA ASP A 14 -3.14 12.38 -14.66
C ASP A 14 -2.96 13.76 -13.99
N PRO A 15 -2.49 14.80 -14.70
CA PRO A 15 -2.33 16.14 -14.15
C PRO A 15 -3.63 16.77 -13.64
N ALA A 16 -4.78 16.40 -14.20
CA ALA A 16 -6.09 16.97 -13.86
C ALA A 16 -6.65 16.43 -12.53
N THR A 17 -6.09 15.32 -12.00
CA THR A 17 -6.58 14.76 -10.75
C THR A 17 -6.42 15.74 -9.58
N LYS A 18 -7.49 15.96 -8.81
CA LYS A 18 -7.44 16.74 -7.57
C LYS A 18 -6.74 16.00 -6.42
N ARG A 19 -6.46 14.70 -6.58
CA ARG A 19 -5.79 13.90 -5.54
C ARG A 19 -4.35 14.38 -5.31
N PRO A 20 -3.89 14.41 -4.05
CA PRO A 20 -2.51 14.78 -3.75
C PRO A 20 -1.53 13.76 -4.35
N ARG A 21 -0.33 14.23 -4.71
CA ARG A 21 0.77 13.38 -5.20
C ARG A 21 1.17 12.35 -4.13
N SER A 22 1.39 11.10 -4.51
CA SER A 22 1.88 10.07 -3.58
C SER A 22 3.29 10.42 -3.08
N ILE A 23 3.61 10.00 -1.85
CA ILE A 23 4.96 10.11 -1.27
C ILE A 23 5.63 8.75 -1.39
N VAL A 24 6.87 8.73 -1.85
CA VAL A 24 7.75 7.56 -1.84
C VAL A 24 8.83 7.78 -0.81
N VAL A 25 8.96 6.83 0.11
CA VAL A 25 9.94 6.83 1.19
C VAL A 25 10.88 5.65 0.99
N GLN A 26 12.18 5.93 0.97
CA GLN A 26 13.23 4.94 1.02
C GLN A 26 13.72 4.83 2.45
N PHE A 27 13.56 3.66 3.04
CA PHE A 27 14.04 3.35 4.39
C PHE A 27 15.49 2.86 4.36
N SER A 28 16.17 2.93 5.50
CA SER A 28 17.55 2.46 5.64
C SER A 28 17.73 0.95 5.47
N SER A 29 16.67 0.15 5.66
CA SER A 29 16.70 -1.29 5.43
C SER A 29 15.33 -1.84 5.00
N PRO A 30 15.30 -2.97 4.26
CA PRO A 30 14.06 -3.69 3.97
C PRO A 30 13.33 -4.15 5.24
N LYS A 31 14.08 -4.56 6.28
CA LYS A 31 13.50 -4.92 7.57
C LYS A 31 12.69 -3.78 8.17
N PHE A 32 13.23 -2.56 8.19
CA PHE A 32 12.51 -1.43 8.76
C PHE A 32 11.27 -1.04 7.94
N ARG A 33 11.37 -1.12 6.61
CA ARG A 33 10.20 -0.98 5.72
C ARG A 33 9.10 -1.99 6.07
N ASP A 34 9.46 -3.26 6.25
CA ASP A 34 8.50 -4.34 6.53
C ASP A 34 7.87 -4.18 7.92
N ASP A 35 8.67 -3.79 8.92
CA ASP A 35 8.19 -3.48 10.26
C ASP A 35 7.20 -2.30 10.23
N PHE A 36 7.46 -1.26 9.42
CA PHE A 36 6.57 -0.12 9.23
C PHE A 36 5.24 -0.50 8.55
N LEU A 37 5.29 -1.32 7.50
CA LEU A 37 4.10 -1.84 6.82
C LEU A 37 3.27 -2.72 7.76
N ALA A 38 3.92 -3.60 8.53
CA ALA A 38 3.27 -4.47 9.50
C ALA A 38 2.60 -3.66 10.62
N ALA A 39 3.26 -2.62 11.14
CA ALA A 39 2.69 -1.71 12.13
C ALA A 39 1.45 -0.99 11.59
N THR A 40 1.52 -0.48 10.36
CA THR A 40 0.37 0.16 9.70
C THR A 40 -0.80 -0.80 9.50
N PHE A 41 -0.52 -2.04 9.08
CA PHE A 41 -1.55 -3.07 8.94
C PHE A 41 -2.21 -3.40 10.28
N LYS A 42 -1.41 -3.61 11.34
CA LYS A 42 -1.92 -3.88 12.70
C LYS A 42 -2.79 -2.73 13.20
N PHE A 43 -2.33 -1.49 13.03
CA PHE A 43 -3.05 -0.28 13.40
C PHE A 43 -4.44 -0.21 12.73
N ASN A 44 -4.50 -0.48 11.42
CA ASN A 44 -5.76 -0.46 10.67
C ASN A 44 -6.69 -1.64 10.99
N LYS A 45 -6.12 -2.81 11.36
CA LYS A 45 -6.90 -4.02 11.68
C LYS A 45 -7.62 -3.90 13.02
N SER A 46 -7.04 -3.20 13.99
CA SER A 46 -7.62 -3.03 15.33
C SER A 46 -8.66 -1.91 15.42
N ARG A 47 -9.02 -1.26 14.30
CA ARG A 47 -9.83 -0.04 14.28
C ARG A 47 -11.00 -0.11 13.31
N LYS A 48 -12.06 0.64 13.60
CA LYS A 48 -13.18 0.85 12.68
C LYS A 48 -12.75 1.68 11.48
N ASN A 49 -13.54 1.69 10.41
CA ASN A 49 -13.14 2.27 9.13
C ASN A 49 -12.80 3.77 9.20
N ASP A 50 -13.50 4.54 10.01
CA ASP A 50 -13.32 5.98 10.24
C ASP A 50 -12.14 6.32 11.15
N GLU A 51 -11.63 5.32 11.88
CA GLU A 51 -10.49 5.43 12.79
C GLU A 51 -9.20 4.85 12.20
N LYS A 52 -9.25 4.27 11.00
CA LYS A 52 -8.04 3.84 10.27
C LYS A 52 -7.12 5.02 10.01
N LEU A 53 -5.86 4.72 9.68
CA LEU A 53 -4.83 5.72 9.40
C LEU A 53 -5.38 6.78 8.43
N ASN A 54 -5.36 8.01 8.89
CA ASN A 54 -5.96 9.17 8.23
C ASN A 54 -5.20 10.43 8.63
N ALA A 55 -5.51 11.55 7.98
CA ALA A 55 -4.80 12.82 8.18
C ALA A 55 -4.87 13.36 9.62
N SER A 56 -5.93 13.12 10.39
CA SER A 56 -6.01 13.59 11.78
C SER A 56 -4.99 12.93 12.70
N HIS A 57 -4.54 11.71 12.38
CA HIS A 57 -3.44 11.06 13.11
C HIS A 57 -2.08 11.75 12.91
N LEU A 58 -1.97 12.63 11.91
CA LEU A 58 -0.79 13.43 11.62
C LEU A 58 -0.96 14.90 12.05
N GLY A 59 -2.04 15.22 12.77
CA GLY A 59 -2.32 16.58 13.26
C GLY A 59 -3.06 17.49 12.28
N PHE A 60 -3.65 16.94 11.21
CA PHE A 60 -4.52 17.72 10.32
C PHE A 60 -5.98 17.70 10.81
N ASP A 61 -6.76 18.73 10.47
CA ASP A 61 -8.15 18.86 10.93
C ASP A 61 -9.13 17.94 10.18
N ASN A 62 -8.71 17.34 9.06
CA ASN A 62 -9.52 16.43 8.26
C ASN A 62 -9.23 14.95 8.58
N LYS A 63 -10.20 14.07 8.27
CA LYS A 63 -10.08 12.61 8.42
C LYS A 63 -9.85 11.90 7.09
N ASP A 64 -9.17 12.56 6.15
CA ASP A 64 -8.91 11.97 4.83
C ASP A 64 -8.05 10.69 4.98
N PRO A 65 -8.49 9.54 4.41
CA PRO A 65 -7.77 8.28 4.55
C PRO A 65 -6.35 8.33 3.98
N ILE A 66 -5.41 7.74 4.70
CA ILE A 66 -4.02 7.59 4.27
C ILE A 66 -3.72 6.11 4.04
N TYR A 67 -3.24 5.79 2.83
CA TYR A 67 -2.88 4.44 2.44
C TYR A 67 -1.37 4.30 2.37
N VAL A 68 -0.85 3.25 3.01
CA VAL A 68 0.56 2.88 2.97
C VAL A 68 0.68 1.53 2.27
N ASN A 69 1.47 1.47 1.21
CA ASN A 69 1.72 0.26 0.43
C ASN A 69 3.18 0.19 0.01
N GLU A 70 3.64 -1.01 -0.35
CA GLU A 70 4.97 -1.20 -0.94
C GLU A 70 5.05 -0.53 -2.33
N HIS A 71 6.18 0.11 -2.63
CA HIS A 71 6.42 0.68 -3.94
C HIS A 71 6.88 -0.41 -4.92
N LEU A 72 6.06 -0.68 -5.94
CA LEU A 72 6.37 -1.66 -6.98
C LEU A 72 7.03 -1.03 -8.20
N SER A 73 7.88 -1.81 -8.88
CA SER A 73 8.37 -1.46 -10.22
C SER A 73 7.20 -1.31 -11.20
N PRO A 74 7.36 -0.55 -12.31
CA PRO A 74 6.33 -0.43 -13.34
C PRO A 74 5.79 -1.79 -13.80
N PHE A 75 6.69 -2.72 -14.14
CA PHE A 75 6.34 -4.09 -14.51
C PHE A 75 5.46 -4.80 -13.45
N ASN A 76 5.82 -4.70 -12.17
CA ASN A 76 5.04 -5.32 -11.10
C ASN A 76 3.70 -4.61 -10.87
N LYS A 77 3.59 -3.31 -11.14
CA LYS A 77 2.29 -2.61 -11.11
C LYS A 77 1.37 -3.14 -12.20
N ASP A 78 1.88 -3.32 -13.41
CA ASP A 78 1.13 -3.86 -14.54
C ASP A 78 0.71 -5.31 -14.29
N LEU A 79 1.63 -6.13 -13.80
CA LEU A 79 1.35 -7.51 -13.40
C LEU A 79 0.28 -7.58 -12.30
N HIS A 80 0.33 -6.68 -11.31
CA HIS A 80 -0.68 -6.64 -10.25
C HIS A 80 -2.05 -6.19 -10.77
N ALA A 81 -2.08 -5.25 -11.72
CA ALA A 81 -3.31 -4.84 -12.40
C ALA A 81 -3.92 -6.01 -13.20
N ALA A 82 -3.11 -6.72 -14.00
CA ALA A 82 -3.53 -7.91 -14.73
C ALA A 82 -4.01 -9.03 -13.79
N ALA A 83 -3.30 -9.27 -12.69
CA ALA A 83 -3.68 -10.25 -11.67
C ALA A 83 -5.03 -9.91 -11.02
N ARG A 84 -5.34 -8.63 -10.80
CA ARG A 84 -6.65 -8.18 -10.29
C ARG A 84 -7.79 -8.47 -11.26
N LEU A 85 -7.57 -8.31 -12.56
CA LEU A 85 -8.55 -8.69 -13.59
C LEU A 85 -8.79 -10.20 -13.56
N LYS A 86 -7.72 -11.00 -13.60
CA LYS A 86 -7.80 -12.47 -13.55
C LYS A 86 -8.42 -12.99 -12.25
N LYS A 87 -8.18 -12.31 -11.13
CA LYS A 87 -8.82 -12.61 -9.85
C LYS A 87 -10.34 -12.57 -9.98
N LYS A 88 -10.88 -11.49 -10.58
CA LYS A 88 -12.31 -11.31 -10.79
C LYS A 88 -12.87 -12.34 -11.77
N GLU A 89 -12.21 -12.53 -12.92
CA GLU A 89 -12.63 -13.48 -13.95
C GLU A 89 -12.71 -14.93 -13.43
N LYS A 90 -11.73 -15.35 -12.63
CA LYS A 90 -11.62 -16.74 -12.15
C LYS A 90 -12.19 -16.95 -10.73
N GLY A 91 -12.77 -15.92 -10.12
CA GLY A 91 -13.36 -16.02 -8.77
C GLY A 91 -12.36 -16.31 -7.65
N TYR A 92 -11.12 -15.80 -7.73
CA TYR A 92 -10.16 -15.91 -6.63
C TYR A 92 -10.52 -14.91 -5.52
N GLN A 93 -10.46 -15.35 -4.26
CA GLN A 93 -10.86 -14.51 -3.13
C GLN A 93 -9.75 -13.54 -2.69
N PHE A 94 -8.48 -13.93 -2.78
CA PHE A 94 -7.36 -13.15 -2.22
C PHE A 94 -6.31 -12.80 -3.27
N LEU A 95 -5.81 -11.57 -3.19
CA LEU A 95 -4.68 -11.06 -3.97
C LEU A 95 -3.92 -10.09 -3.06
N TRP A 96 -2.63 -10.30 -2.87
CA TRP A 96 -1.80 -9.43 -2.04
C TRP A 96 -0.36 -9.34 -2.57
N VAL A 97 0.38 -8.36 -2.07
CA VAL A 97 1.77 -8.10 -2.42
C VAL A 97 2.62 -8.28 -1.17
N ARG A 98 3.76 -8.95 -1.31
CA ARG A 98 4.77 -9.06 -0.25
C ARG A 98 6.15 -9.19 -0.86
N ASN A 99 7.10 -8.36 -0.43
CA ASN A 99 8.48 -8.36 -0.91
C ASN A 99 8.58 -8.23 -2.43
N GLY A 100 7.78 -7.33 -3.00
CA GLY A 100 7.69 -7.12 -4.46
C GLY A 100 7.06 -8.27 -5.25
N LYS A 101 6.65 -9.37 -4.61
CA LYS A 101 5.98 -10.50 -5.26
C LYS A 101 4.47 -10.38 -5.12
N ILE A 102 3.75 -10.81 -6.15
CA ILE A 102 2.29 -10.80 -6.22
C ILE A 102 1.80 -12.22 -5.98
N TYR A 103 0.92 -12.38 -5.00
CA TYR A 103 0.35 -13.66 -4.60
C TYR A 103 -1.16 -13.64 -4.77
N MET A 104 -1.72 -14.74 -5.23
CA MET A 104 -3.15 -14.90 -5.44
C MET A 104 -3.59 -16.26 -4.88
N ARG A 105 -4.73 -16.29 -4.17
CA ARG A 105 -5.25 -17.51 -3.53
C ARG A 105 -6.75 -17.63 -3.77
N ARG A 106 -7.19 -18.84 -4.17
CA ARG A 106 -8.57 -19.08 -4.62
C ARG A 106 -9.56 -18.93 -3.46
N ASN A 107 -9.31 -19.61 -2.35
CA ASN A 107 -10.10 -19.52 -1.13
C ASN A 107 -9.22 -19.76 0.11
N ALA A 108 -9.80 -19.68 1.31
CA ALA A 108 -9.05 -19.79 2.57
C ALA A 108 -8.45 -21.19 2.85
N THR A 109 -8.88 -22.23 2.11
CA THR A 109 -8.42 -23.62 2.26
C THR A 109 -7.47 -24.08 1.15
N SER A 110 -7.38 -23.36 0.04
CA SER A 110 -6.48 -23.73 -1.07
C SER A 110 -5.02 -23.54 -0.64
N GLY A 111 -4.24 -24.61 -0.61
CA GLY A 111 -2.78 -24.60 -0.43
C GLY A 111 -2.08 -24.58 -1.77
#